data_AF-A0A7Y8LK06-F1
#
_entry.id   AF-A0A7Y8LK06-F1
#
_cell.length_a   1.000
_cell.length_b   1.000
_cell.length_c   1.000
_cell.angle_alpha   90.00
_cell.angle_beta   90.00
_cell.angle_gamma   90.00
#
_symmetry.space_group_name_H-M   'P 1'
#
loop_
_entity.id
_entity.type
_entity.pdbx_description
1 polymer ?
#
loop_
_entity_poly.entity_id
_entity_poly.type
_entity_poly.pdbx_seq_one_letter_code
_entity_poly.pdbx_strand_id
1 'polypeptide(L)' 'MILYQLKCKDLGFDSCDFIATGNSETELKRKFIFHSMCFHEKELNEMELVQKIEFDNNLNQLLDKQTNYFF' A
#
# COMPACT_ATOMS: atom_id res chain seq x y z
N MET A 1 -19.00 -7.19 4.75
CA MET A 1 -17.60 -7.50 4.40
C MET A 1 -16.94 -6.20 4.01
N ILE A 2 -15.80 -5.86 4.64
CA ILE A 2 -15.01 -4.69 4.27
C ILE A 2 -14.09 -5.14 3.13
N LEU A 3 -14.21 -4.49 1.96
CA LEU A 3 -13.29 -4.70 0.85
C LEU A 3 -12.18 -3.66 0.98
N TYR A 4 -10.98 -4.10 1.33
CA TYR A 4 -9.80 -3.25 1.36
C TYR A 4 -9.25 -3.08 -0.05
N GLN A 5 -8.82 -1.87 -0.38
CA GLN A 5 -8.17 -1.56 -1.66
C GLN A 5 -7.00 -0.61 -1.46
N LEU A 6 -5.96 -0.76 -2.27
CA LEU A 6 -4.80 0.13 -2.24
C LEU A 6 -4.20 0.23 -3.63
N LYS A 7 -4.10 1.44 -4.16
CA LYS A 7 -3.51 1.68 -5.49
C LYS A 7 -2.06 2.06 -5.32
N CYS A 8 -1.19 1.59 -6.21
CA CYS A 8 0.21 1.99 -6.22
C CYS A 8 0.36 3.53 -6.35
N LYS A 9 -0.52 4.18 -7.11
CA LYS A 9 -0.60 5.64 -7.22
C LYS A 9 -0.86 6.37 -5.90
N ASP A 10 -1.62 5.77 -4.99
CA ASP A 10 -1.91 6.40 -3.68
C ASP A 10 -0.65 6.49 -2.80
N LEU A 11 0.41 5.75 -3.15
CA LEU A 11 1.70 5.70 -2.46
C LEU A 11 2.85 6.28 -3.27
N GLY A 12 2.56 7.01 -4.36
CA GLY A 12 3.55 7.73 -5.15
C GLY A 12 4.16 6.95 -6.33
N PHE A 13 3.65 5.76 -6.63
CA PHE A 13 4.03 5.03 -7.85
C PHE A 13 3.12 5.44 -9.02
N ASP A 14 3.27 6.68 -9.50
CA ASP A 14 2.38 7.30 -10.50
C ASP A 14 2.31 6.55 -11.83
N SER A 15 3.35 5.78 -12.17
CA SER A 15 3.44 4.97 -13.38
C SER A 15 2.79 3.58 -13.25
N CYS A 16 2.23 3.23 -12.09
CA CYS A 16 1.68 1.91 -11.83
C CYS A 16 0.17 1.93 -11.60
N ASP A 17 -0.59 1.29 -12.50
CA ASP A 17 -2.05 1.16 -12.41
C ASP A 17 -2.52 -0.03 -11.54
N PHE A 18 -1.60 -0.71 -10.85
CA PHE A 18 -1.95 -1.84 -10.00
C PHE A 18 -2.79 -1.41 -8.80
N ILE A 19 -3.83 -2.22 -8.52
CA ILE A 19 -4.72 -2.05 -7.38
C ILE A 19 -4.70 -3.36 -6.58
N ALA A 20 -4.10 -3.34 -5.40
CA ALA A 20 -4.21 -4.42 -4.44
C ALA A 20 -5.62 -4.41 -3.84
N THR A 21 -6.25 -5.58 -3.71
CA THR A 21 -7.55 -5.74 -3.04
C THR A 21 -7.54 -6.93 -2.09
N GLY A 22 -8.28 -6.87 -0.99
CA GLY A 22 -8.34 -7.97 -0.02
C GLY A 22 -9.54 -7.88 0.93
N ASN A 23 -9.89 -9.00 1.55
CA ASN A 23 -10.96 -9.06 2.56
C ASN A 23 -10.44 -8.78 3.98
N SER A 24 -9.13 -8.63 4.13
CA SER A 24 -8.46 -8.26 5.37
C SER A 24 -7.26 -7.38 5.07
N GLU A 25 -6.86 -6.59 6.06
CA GLU A 25 -5.63 -5.78 6.00
C GLU A 25 -4.40 -6.64 5.69
N THR A 26 -4.28 -7.80 6.32
CA THR A 26 -3.17 -8.75 6.10
C THR A 26 -3.11 -9.24 4.65
N GLU A 27 -4.27 -9.56 4.05
CA GLU A 27 -4.34 -10.00 2.66
C GLU A 27 -3.94 -8.87 1.71
N LEU A 28 -4.43 -7.65 1.95
CA LEU A 28 -4.09 -6.47 1.17
C LEU A 28 -2.59 -6.19 1.24
N LYS A 29 -2.02 -6.12 2.45
CA LYS A 29 -0.59 -5.88 2.69
C LYS A 29 0.27 -6.92 1.97
N ARG A 30 -0.08 -8.21 2.05
CA ARG A 30 0.67 -9.27 1.33
C ARG A 30 0.65 -9.08 -0.18
N LYS A 31 -0.52 -8.82 -0.78
CA LYS A 31 -0.63 -8.61 -2.24
C LYS A 31 0.12 -7.37 -2.69
N PHE A 32 0.02 -6.31 -1.90
CA PHE A 32 0.70 -5.06 -2.19
C PHE A 32 2.23 -5.20 -2.08
N ILE A 33 2.75 -5.75 -0.98
CA ILE A 33 4.19 -5.98 -0.80
C ILE A 33 4.75 -6.88 -1.89
N PHE A 34 4.04 -7.96 -2.23
CA PHE A 34 4.46 -8.86 -3.30
C PHE A 34 4.57 -8.12 -4.64
N HIS A 35 3.58 -7.32 -4.99
CA HIS A 35 3.63 -6.51 -6.20
C HIS A 35 4.79 -5.50 -6.16
N SER A 36 4.94 -4.75 -5.07
CA SER A 36 6.02 -3.77 -4.93
C SER A 36 7.40 -4.41 -4.99
N MET A 37 7.58 -5.61 -4.43
CA MET A 37 8.84 -6.35 -4.55
C MET A 37 9.12 -6.85 -5.98
N CYS A 38 8.10 -7.20 -6.75
CA CYS A 38 8.29 -7.70 -8.11
C CYS A 38 8.43 -6.60 -9.17
N PHE A 39 7.78 -5.45 -8.95
CA PHE A 39 7.63 -4.40 -9.97
C PHE A 39 8.20 -3.04 -9.56
N HIS A 40 8.45 -2.82 -8.27
CA HIS A 40 8.99 -1.58 -7.70
C HIS A 40 10.22 -1.83 -6.81
N GLU A 41 10.94 -2.92 -7.08
CA GLU A 41 12.12 -3.31 -6.29
C GLU A 41 13.16 -2.19 -6.23
N LYS A 42 13.38 -1.54 -7.38
CA LYS A 42 14.34 -0.45 -7.49
C LYS A 42 13.95 0.72 -6.60
N GLU A 43 12.71 1.16 -6.69
CA GLU A 43 12.17 2.26 -5.88
C GLU A 43 12.19 1.91 -4.38
N LEU A 44 11.86 0.68 -4.00
CA LEU A 44 11.94 0.21 -2.60
C LEU A 44 13.37 0.18 -2.05
N ASN A 45 14.34 -0.15 -2.90
CA ASN A 45 15.75 -0.19 -2.53
C ASN A 45 16.38 1.21 -2.50
N GLU A 46 15.90 2.13 -3.33
CA GLU A 46 16.35 3.53 -3.38
C GLU A 46 15.69 4.42 -2.30
N MET A 47 14.65 3.92 -1.61
CA MET A 47 14.05 4.65 -0.48
C MET A 47 15.03 4.78 0.69
N GLU A 48 15.29 6.02 1.08
CA GLU A 48 15.96 6.38 2.32
C GLU A 48 15.12 5.95 3.54
N LEU A 49 15.76 5.78 4.70
CA LEU A 49 15.07 5.32 5.92
C LEU A 49 13.85 6.19 6.27
N VAL A 50 13.96 7.51 6.09
CA VAL A 50 12.87 8.46 6.34
C VAL A 50 11.71 8.20 5.38
N GLN A 51 11.99 7.93 4.11
CA GLN A 51 10.97 7.64 3.11
C GLN A 51 10.28 6.30 3.37
N LYS A 52 11.00 5.29 3.89
CA LYS A 52 10.39 4.02 4.32
C LYS A 52 9.41 4.20 5.48
N ILE A 53 9.78 5.05 6.45
CA ILE A 53 8.89 5.37 7.59
C ILE A 53 7.66 6.14 7.11
N GLU A 54 7.82 7.13 6.22
CA GLU A 54 6.69 7.85 5.63
C GLU A 54 5.78 6.94 4.81
N PHE A 55 6.36 6.02 4.05
CA PHE A 55 5.63 5.02 3.28
C PHE A 55 4.77 4.13 4.17
N ASP A 56 5.35 3.58 5.25
CA ASP A 56 4.62 2.75 6.21
C ASP A 56 3.52 3.53 6.94
N ASN A 57 3.78 4.80 7.29
CA ASN A 57 2.78 5.68 7.90
C ASN A 57 1.62 5.97 6.94
N ASN A 58 1.91 6.28 5.67
CA ASN A 58 0.90 6.53 4.64
C ASN A 58 0.06 5.27 4.38
N LEU A 59 0.71 4.11 4.30
CA LEU A 59 0.03 2.82 4.15
C LEU A 59 -0.95 2.57 5.30
N ASN A 60 -0.50 2.73 6.55
CA ASN A 60 -1.37 2.53 7.72
C ASN A 60 -2.50 3.56 7.78
N GLN A 61 -2.26 4.84 7.45
CA GLN A 61 -3.32 5.85 7.39
C GLN A 61 -4.38 5.55 6.33
N LEU A 62 -3.98 5.05 5.16
CA LEU A 62 -4.92 4.67 4.09
C LEU A 62 -5.77 3.47 4.51
N LEU A 63 -5.18 2.52 5.24
CA LEU A 63 -5.88 1.37 5.81
C LEU A 63 -6.85 1.79 6.93
N ASP A 64 -6.42 2.67 7.83
CA ASP A 64 -7.25 3.20 8.91
C ASP A 64 -8.44 4.02 8.38
N LYS A 65 -8.28 4.73 7.26
CA LYS A 65 -9.42 5.42 6.62
C LYS A 65 -10.45 4.43 6.08
N GLN A 66 -10.02 3.26 5.63
CA GLN A 66 -10.93 2.24 5.09
C GLN A 66 -11.69 1.49 6.19
N THR A 67 -11.14 1.46 7.41
CA THR A 67 -11.81 0.90 8.59
C THR A 67 -12.70 1.92 9.30
N ASN A 68 -12.32 3.20 9.34
CA ASN A 68 -13.06 4.26 10.04
C ASN A 68 -14.29 4.81 9.31
N TYR A 69 -14.52 4.45 8.05
CA TYR A 69 -15.75 4.84 7.32
C TYR A 69 -17.01 4.04 7.73
N PHE A 70 -16.94 3.26 8.80
CA PHE A 70 -17.99 2.34 9.27
C PHE A 70 -18.53 2.61 10.69
N PHE A 71 -18.23 3.76 11.29
CA PHE A 71 -18.83 4.19 12.57
C PHE A 71 -19.74 5.41 12.39
#